data_AF-A0A1M7J4L7-F1
#
_entry.id   AF-A0A1M7J4L7-F1
#
_cell.length_a   1.000
_cell.length_b   1.000
_cell.length_c   1.000
_cell.angle_alpha   90.00
_cell.angle_beta   90.00
_cell.angle_gamma   90.00
#
_symmetry.space_group_name_H-M   'P 1'
#
loop_
_entity.id
_entity.type
_entity.pdbx_description
1 polymer ?
#
loop_
_entity_poly.entity_id
_entity_poly.type
_entity_poly.pdbx_seq_one_letter_code
_entity_poly.pdbx_strand_id
1 'polypeptide(L)' 'MSNVGGVTMSFTDNGELPVGFGMSLALDMKAMANFSALTDGKKEELVNYIKNSTTGYEAKERITEVVNRLHNDSFF' A
#
# COMPACT_ATOMS: atom_id res chain seq x y z
N MET A 1 -12.00 16.16 -8.02
CA MET A 1 -13.01 15.13 -7.72
C MET A 1 -13.16 14.27 -8.98
N SER A 2 -12.49 13.12 -9.03
CA SER A 2 -12.62 12.20 -10.18
C SER A 2 -13.39 10.97 -9.71
N ASN A 3 -14.56 10.78 -10.32
CA ASN A 3 -15.48 9.69 -10.03
C ASN A 3 -15.16 8.52 -10.98
N VAL A 4 -14.67 7.41 -10.43
CA VAL A 4 -14.56 6.13 -11.14
C VAL A 4 -15.35 5.11 -10.34
N GLY A 5 -16.26 4.40 -11.02
CA GLY A 5 -17.35 3.64 -10.41
C GLY A 5 -16.97 2.71 -9.26
N GLY A 6 -17.81 2.75 -8.22
CA GLY A 6 -18.05 1.62 -7.31
C GLY A 6 -17.14 1.46 -6.10
N VAL A 7 -16.01 2.16 -6.03
CA VAL A 7 -15.17 2.16 -4.81
C VAL A 7 -14.71 3.58 -4.56
N THR A 8 -15.30 4.26 -3.59
CA THR A 8 -14.75 5.53 -3.08
C THR A 8 -13.44 5.24 -2.35
N MET A 9 -12.33 5.28 -3.08
CA MET A 9 -11.01 5.33 -2.47
C MET A 9 -10.84 6.73 -1.89
N SER A 10 -11.08 6.85 -0.58
CA SER A 10 -10.88 8.10 0.16
C SER A 10 -9.36 8.29 0.33
N PHE A 11 -8.80 9.24 -0.40
CA PHE A 11 -7.44 9.71 -0.16
C PHE A 11 -7.53 10.86 0.84
N THR A 12 -7.19 10.63 2.10
CA THR A 12 -6.88 11.75 2.99
C THR A 12 -5.49 12.27 2.60
N ASP A 13 -5.41 13.56 2.31
CA ASP A 13 -4.24 14.29 1.79
C ASP A 13 -3.09 14.45 2.81
N ASN A 14 -3.00 13.59 3.83
CA ASN A 14 -2.13 13.76 5.01
C ASN A 14 -1.00 12.73 5.14
N GLY A 15 -0.36 12.34 4.03
CA GLY A 15 0.71 11.33 4.07
C GLY A 15 0.24 9.94 4.57
N GLU A 16 -1.08 9.72 4.61
CA GLU A 16 -1.66 8.48 5.09
C GLU A 16 -1.49 7.35 4.08
N LEU A 17 -1.22 6.15 4.61
CA LEU A 17 -1.19 4.90 3.87
C LEU A 17 -2.49 4.72 3.09
N PRO A 18 -2.46 4.25 1.83
CA PRO A 18 -3.66 3.84 1.13
C PRO A 18 -4.48 2.90 2.02
N VAL A 19 -5.76 3.17 2.23
CA VAL A 19 -6.59 2.45 3.21
C VAL A 19 -6.51 0.94 3.01
N GLY A 20 -6.60 0.47 1.76
CA GLY A 20 -6.46 -0.95 1.42
C GLY A 20 -5.09 -1.53 1.80
N PHE A 21 -4.02 -0.75 1.65
CA PHE A 21 -2.68 -1.17 2.07
C PHE A 21 -2.57 -1.28 3.59
N GLY A 22 -3.04 -0.28 4.33
CA GLY A 22 -3.07 -0.31 5.79
C GLY A 22 -3.89 -1.47 6.35
N MET A 23 -5.04 -1.76 5.75
CA MET A 23 -5.86 -2.93 6.09
C MET A 23 -5.14 -4.25 5.82
N SER A 24 -4.49 -4.41 4.66
CA SER A 24 -3.75 -5.63 4.34
C SER A 24 -2.56 -5.85 5.27
N LEU A 25 -1.83 -4.79 5.65
CA LEU A 25 -0.77 -4.90 6.65
C LEU A 25 -1.31 -5.33 8.02
N ALA A 26 -2.45 -4.80 8.45
CA ALA A 26 -3.07 -5.18 9.72
C ALA A 26 -3.47 -6.67 9.79
N LEU A 27 -3.69 -7.31 8.64
CA LEU A 27 -3.99 -8.75 8.54
C LEU A 27 -2.74 -9.63 8.48
N ASP A 28 -1.57 -9.05 8.24
CA ASP A 28 -0.29 -9.76 8.14
C ASP A 28 0.75 -9.11 9.07
N MET A 29 0.81 -9.64 10.29
CA MET A 29 1.73 -9.15 11.32
C MET A 29 3.19 -9.14 10.88
N LYS A 30 3.60 -10.09 10.04
CA LYS A 30 4.99 -10.17 9.55
C LYS A 30 5.26 -9.06 8.56
N ALA A 31 4.37 -8.89 7.58
CA ALA A 31 4.47 -7.79 6.62
C ALA A 31 4.42 -6.42 7.32
N MET A 32 3.58 -6.26 8.35
CA MET A 32 3.49 -5.03 9.14
C MET A 32 4.77 -4.75 9.92
N ALA A 33 5.34 -5.75 10.60
CA ALA A 33 6.61 -5.60 11.31
C ALA A 33 7.73 -5.18 10.35
N ASN A 34 7.86 -5.86 9.22
CA ASN A 34 8.85 -5.56 8.20
C ASN A 34 8.63 -4.17 7.59
N PHE A 35 7.39 -3.78 7.32
CA PHE A 35 7.05 -2.43 6.86
C PHE A 35 7.43 -1.37 7.88
N SER A 36 7.17 -1.60 9.17
CA SER A 36 7.51 -0.66 10.24
C SER A 36 9.01 -0.42 10.39
N ALA A 37 9.82 -1.46 10.09
CA ALA A 37 11.27 -1.43 10.15
C ALA A 37 11.94 -0.73 8.96
N LEU A 38 11.21 -0.48 7.87
CA LEU A 38 11.73 0.26 6.72
C LEU A 38 12.02 1.72 7.08
N THR A 39 13.00 2.31 6.40
CA THR A 39 13.24 3.75 6.43
C THR A 39 12.06 4.52 5.83
N ASP A 40 11.88 5.78 6.23
CA ASP A 40 10.78 6.60 5.73
C ASP A 40 10.80 6.74 4.21
N GLY A 41 11.98 6.87 3.60
CA GLY A 41 12.13 6.91 2.14
C GLY A 41 11.68 5.61 1.45
N LYS A 42 11.91 4.44 2.06
CA LYS A 42 11.42 3.16 1.53
C LYS A 42 9.91 3.00 1.71
N LYS A 43 9.37 3.43 2.85
CA LYS A 43 7.91 3.49 3.07
C LYS A 43 7.24 4.38 2.03
N GLU A 44 7.81 5.55 1.76
CA GLU A 44 7.34 6.49 0.74
C GLU A 44 7.41 5.89 -0.67
N GLU A 45 8.51 5.22 -1.04
CA GLU A 45 8.65 4.54 -2.33
C GLU A 45 7.53 3.50 -2.56
N LEU A 46 7.23 2.68 -1.56
CA LEU A 46 6.15 1.68 -1.64
C LEU A 46 4.77 2.32 -1.74
N VAL A 47 4.52 3.36 -0.95
CA VAL A 47 3.25 4.10 -0.98
C VAL A 47 3.06 4.78 -2.33
N ASN A 48 4.11 5.40 -2.89
CA ASN A 48 4.07 6.02 -4.20
C ASN A 48 3.89 4.99 -5.32
N TYR A 49 4.53 3.82 -5.22
CA TYR A 49 4.29 2.71 -6.14
C TYR A 49 2.80 2.32 -6.17
N ILE A 50 2.16 2.18 -5.01
CA ILE A 50 0.74 1.85 -4.93
C ILE A 50 -0.12 2.99 -5.49
N LYS A 51 0.17 4.25 -5.12
CA LYS A 51 -0.61 5.44 -5.53
C LYS A 51 -0.54 5.71 -7.04
N ASN A 52 0.58 5.37 -7.69
CA ASN A 52 0.77 5.54 -9.13
C ASN A 52 0.02 4.49 -9.99
N SER A 53 -0.96 3.77 -9.42
CA SER A 53 -1.84 2.89 -10.17
C SER A 53 -2.87 3.68 -10.98
N THR A 54 -3.15 3.24 -12.20
CA THR A 54 -4.10 3.88 -13.13
C THR A 54 -5.54 3.42 -12.86
N THR A 55 -5.72 2.23 -12.28
CA THR A 55 -7.05 1.64 -12.00
C THR A 55 -7.12 1.07 -10.59
N GLY A 56 -8.32 0.92 -10.05
CA GLY A 56 -8.53 0.27 -8.75
C GLY A 56 -8.12 -1.21 -8.73
N TYR A 57 -8.19 -1.90 -9.87
CA TYR A 57 -7.68 -3.27 -10.00
C TYR A 57 -6.16 -3.30 -9.86
N GLU A 58 -5.47 -2.42 -10.58
CA GLU A 58 -4.01 -2.28 -10.48
C GLU A 58 -3.57 -1.87 -9.07
N ALA A 59 -4.29 -0.96 -8.41
CA ALA A 59 -4.03 -0.60 -7.02
C ALA A 59 -4.06 -1.82 -6.10
N LYS A 60 -5.06 -2.69 -6.27
CA LYS A 60 -5.21 -3.93 -5.48
C LYS A 60 -4.09 -4.93 -5.75
N GLU A 61 -3.71 -5.12 -7.00
CA GLU A 61 -2.58 -5.99 -7.37
C GLU A 61 -1.27 -5.47 -6.77
N ARG A 62 -0.99 -4.16 -6.87
CA ARG A 62 0.21 -3.55 -6.28
C ARG A 62 0.22 -3.65 -4.75
N ILE A 63 -0.91 -3.46 -4.08
CA ILE A 63 -1.03 -3.70 -2.63
C ILE A 63 -0.66 -5.14 -2.28
N THR A 64 -1.24 -6.10 -3.01
CA THR A 64 -0.99 -7.53 -2.79
C THR A 64 0.48 -7.89 -3.01
N GLU A 65 1.08 -7.37 -4.08
CA GLU A 65 2.50 -7.54 -4.38
C GLU A 65 3.39 -7.00 -3.25
N VAL A 66 3.17 -5.76 -2.81
CA VAL A 66 3.97 -5.13 -1.76
C VAL A 66 3.85 -5.89 -0.45
N VAL A 67 2.64 -6.29 -0.04
CA VAL A 67 2.41 -7.08 1.18
C VAL A 67 3.11 -8.43 1.10
N ASN A 68 3.00 -9.14 -0.04
CA ASN A 68 3.70 -10.40 -0.24
C ASN A 68 5.22 -10.25 -0.17
N ARG A 69 5.77 -9.19 -0.77
CA ARG A 69 7.22 -8.92 -0.71
C ARG A 69 7.68 -8.58 0.70
N LEU A 70 6.87 -7.83 1.47
CA LEU A 70 7.13 -7.53 2.89
C LEU A 70 7.07 -8.81 3.74
N HIS A 71 6.08 -9.68 3.50
CA HIS A 71 5.96 -10.96 4.19
C HIS A 71 7.16 -11.88 3.92
N ASN A 72 7.63 -11.93 2.68
CA ASN A 72 8.75 -12.78 2.27
C ASN A 72 10.13 -12.15 2.50
N ASP A 73 10.19 -10.97 3.13
CA ASP A 73 11.42 -10.23 3.40
C ASP A 73 12.25 -9.90 2.16
N SER A 74 11.62 -9.87 0.98
CA SER A 74 12.28 -9.76 -0.32
C SER A 74 12.67 -8.31 -0.70
N PHE A 75 12.68 -7.40 0.29
CA PHE A 75 13.09 -6.00 0.12
C PHE A 75 14.50 -5.72 0.66
N PHE A 76 15.17 -6.73 1.25
CA PHE A 76 16.51 -6.64 1.85
C PHE A 76 17.54 -7.45 1.08
#